data_AF-A0A4Q5SXS4-F1
#
_entry.id   AF-A0A4Q5SXS4-F1
#
_cell.length_a   1.000
_cell.length_b   1.000
_cell.length_c   1.000
_cell.angle_alpha   90.00
_cell.angle_beta   90.00
_cell.angle_gamma   90.00
#
_symmetry.space_group_name_H-M   'P 1'
#
loop_
_entity.id
_entity.type
_entity.pdbx_description
1 polymer ?
#
loop_
_entity_poly.entity_id
_entity_poly.type
_entity_poly.pdbx_seq_one_letter_code
_entity_poly.pdbx_strand_id
1 'polypeptide(L)'
;MSKQTTRMVLQSMIALSSAALGLVAALAWNDAIKESIKRLLGGDDSLTSKYTYAVLATLLAVVVVLTLARIAARIGGDAIISREAEG
;
A
#
# COMPACT_ATOMS: atom_id res chain seq x y z
N MET A 1 -26.40 -24.57 1.09
CA MET A 1 -25.49 -23.54 1.64
C MET A 1 -26.23 -22.22 1.70
N SER A 2 -26.28 -21.52 2.84
CA SER A 2 -27.02 -20.24 2.90
C SER A 2 -26.24 -19.17 2.10
N LYS A 3 -26.97 -18.24 1.47
CA LYS A 3 -26.36 -17.11 0.74
C LYS A 3 -25.39 -16.31 1.63
N GLN A 4 -25.62 -16.31 2.95
CA GLN A 4 -24.78 -15.68 3.96
C GLN A 4 -23.42 -16.38 4.14
N THR A 5 -23.37 -17.71 4.25
CA THR A 5 -22.09 -18.46 4.32
C THR A 5 -21.25 -18.24 3.08
N THR A 6 -21.88 -18.21 1.90
CA THR A 6 -21.18 -17.97 0.62
C THR A 6 -20.55 -16.58 0.56
N ARG A 7 -21.28 -15.54 1.01
CA ARG A 7 -20.75 -14.17 1.09
C ARG A 7 -19.57 -14.07 2.04
N MET A 8 -19.66 -14.69 3.21
CA MET A 8 -18.58 -14.69 4.21
C MET A 8 -17.31 -15.35 3.67
N VAL A 9 -17.45 -16.52 3.04
CA VAL A 9 -16.30 -17.21 2.41
C VAL A 9 -15.68 -16.35 1.31
N LEU A 10 -16.50 -15.73 0.46
CA LEU A 10 -16.01 -14.85 -0.61
C LEU A 10 -15.26 -13.63 -0.04
N GLN A 11 -15.79 -12.99 1.00
CA GLN A 11 -15.13 -11.85 1.65
C GLN A 11 -13.77 -12.25 2.24
N SER A 12 -13.69 -13.39 2.93
CA SER A 12 -12.43 -13.91 3.48
C SER A 12 -11.42 -14.23 2.38
N MET A 13 -11.86 -14.81 1.26
CA MET A 13 -11.01 -15.07 0.10
C MET A 13 -10.48 -13.77 -0.51
N ILE A 14 -11.33 -12.77 -0.70
CA ILE A 14 -10.92 -11.46 -1.20
C ILE A 14 -9.88 -10.83 -0.26
N ALA A 15 -10.14 -10.81 1.04
CA ALA A 15 -9.22 -10.23 2.01
C ALA A 15 -7.84 -10.92 2.00
N LEU A 16 -7.82 -12.26 2.01
CA LEU A 16 -6.59 -13.04 1.98
C LEU A 16 -5.82 -12.84 0.67
N SER A 17 -6.50 -12.87 -0.48
CA SER A 17 -5.89 -12.62 -1.78
C SER A 17 -5.36 -11.20 -1.90
N SER A 18 -6.10 -10.18 -1.46
CA SER A 18 -5.65 -8.79 -1.45
C SER A 18 -4.42 -8.58 -0.56
N ALA A 19 -4.37 -9.22 0.62
CA ALA A 19 -3.21 -9.16 1.50
C ALA A 19 -1.97 -9.81 0.86
N ALA A 20 -2.12 -11.02 0.30
CA ALA A 20 -1.03 -11.72 -0.38
C ALA A 20 -0.51 -10.94 -1.60
N LEU A 21 -1.41 -10.42 -2.44
CA LEU A 21 -1.04 -9.60 -3.60
C LEU A 21 -0.42 -8.26 -3.18
N GLY A 22 -0.92 -7.65 -2.10
CA GLY A 22 -0.32 -6.44 -1.53
C GLY A 22 1.12 -6.67 -1.10
N LEU A 23 1.42 -7.80 -0.46
CA LEU A 23 2.79 -8.17 -0.10
C LEU A 23 3.67 -8.38 -1.34
N VAL A 24 3.19 -9.12 -2.34
CA VAL A 24 3.93 -9.35 -3.59
C VAL A 24 4.21 -8.03 -4.30
N ALA A 25 3.22 -7.14 -4.39
CA ALA A 25 3.37 -5.82 -4.99
C ALA A 25 4.40 -4.97 -4.23
N ALA A 26 4.35 -4.96 -2.89
CA ALA A 26 5.31 -4.23 -2.07
C ALA A 26 6.75 -4.69 -2.32
N LEU A 27 6.96 -6.01 -2.41
CA LEU A 27 8.29 -6.58 -2.72
C LEU A 27 8.74 -6.23 -4.14
N ALA A 28 7.87 -6.41 -5.14
CA ALA A 28 8.21 -6.15 -6.54
C ALA A 28 8.57 -4.68 -6.79
N TRP A 29 7.83 -3.73 -6.19
CA TRP A 29 8.16 -2.31 -6.29
C TRP A 29 9.46 -1.95 -5.57
N ASN A 30 9.75 -2.58 -4.43
CA ASN A 30 11.01 -2.38 -3.73
C ASN A 30 12.20 -2.75 -4.60
N ASP A 31 12.13 -3.92 -5.24
CA ASP A 31 13.20 -4.41 -6.10
C ASP A 31 13.30 -3.58 -7.39
N ALA A 32 12.17 -3.22 -8.01
CA ALA A 32 12.14 -2.38 -9.20
C ALA A 32 12.80 -1.02 -8.97
N ILE A 33 12.51 -0.35 -7.84
CA ILE A 33 13.11 0.95 -7.52
C ILE A 33 14.63 0.80 -7.31
N LYS A 34 15.06 -0.20 -6.54
CA LYS A 34 16.50 -0.45 -6.29
C LYS A 34 17.25 -0.73 -7.58
N GLU A 35 16.71 -1.59 -8.43
CA GLU A 35 17.32 -1.96 -9.71
C GLU A 35 17.37 -0.77 -10.67
N SER A 36 16.31 0.05 -10.69
CA SER A 36 16.29 1.30 -11.48
C SER A 36 17.37 2.26 -11.01
N ILE A 37 17.52 2.45 -9.70
CA ILE A 37 18.57 3.31 -9.11
C ILE A 37 19.96 2.82 -9.50
N LYS A 38 20.22 1.51 -9.40
CA LYS A 38 21.50 0.92 -9.80
C LYS A 38 21.83 1.21 -11.26
N ARG A 39 20.86 0.97 -12.16
CA ARG A 39 21.03 1.17 -13.61
C ARG A 39 21.20 2.63 -14.00
N LEU A 40 20.46 3.54 -13.37
CA LEU A 40 20.44 4.96 -13.74
C LEU A 40 21.57 5.77 -13.09
N LEU A 41 21.97 5.44 -11.86
CA LEU A 41 22.97 6.19 -11.09
C LEU A 41 24.34 5.51 -11.03
N GLY A 42 24.50 4.31 -11.62
CA GLY A 42 25.80 3.68 -11.88
C GLY A 42 26.60 3.30 -10.63
N GLY A 43 25.97 3.27 -9.45
CA GLY A 43 26.64 3.00 -8.18
C GLY A 43 26.06 1.77 -7.50
N ASP A 44 26.59 0.59 -7.83
CA ASP A 44 26.29 -0.61 -7.05
C ASP A 44 26.83 -0.45 -5.63
N ASP A 45 25.92 -0.61 -4.66
CA ASP A 45 26.17 -0.66 -3.22
C ASP A 45 26.86 0.55 -2.54
N SER A 46 27.02 1.67 -3.26
CA SER A 46 27.54 2.91 -2.69
C SER A 46 26.60 3.50 -1.63
N LEU A 47 27.16 4.20 -0.63
CA LEU A 47 26.36 4.94 0.36
C LEU A 47 25.37 5.90 -0.32
N THR A 48 25.79 6.54 -1.43
CA THR A 48 24.97 7.45 -2.21
C THR A 48 23.72 6.78 -2.79
N SER A 49 23.81 5.55 -3.31
CA SER A 49 22.65 4.83 -3.85
C SER A 49 21.67 4.42 -2.75
N LYS A 50 22.17 4.04 -1.56
CA LYS A 50 21.34 3.72 -0.39
C LYS A 50 20.56 4.92 0.13
N TYR A 51 21.21 6.07 0.28
CA TYR A 51 20.53 7.30 0.70
C TYR A 51 19.53 7.80 -0.36
N THR A 52 19.88 7.67 -1.65
CA THR A 52 18.95 8.02 -2.73
C THR A 52 17.70 7.15 -2.70
N TYR A 53 17.86 5.84 -2.54
CA TYR A 53 16.73 4.91 -2.37
C TYR A 53 15.86 5.28 -1.16
N ALA A 54 16.46 5.57 0.00
CA ALA A 54 15.72 5.92 1.21
C ALA A 54 14.85 7.17 1.00
N VAL A 55 15.42 8.24 0.45
CA VAL A 55 14.68 9.48 0.17
C VAL A 55 13.55 9.25 -0.82
N LEU A 56 13.82 8.55 -1.93
CA LEU A 56 12.81 8.27 -2.95
C LEU A 56 11.67 7.40 -2.41
N ALA A 57 11.99 6.36 -1.64
CA ALA A 57 11.00 5.48 -1.04
C ALA A 57 10.11 6.22 -0.03
N THR A 58 10.69 7.11 0.80
CA THR A 58 9.91 7.94 1.73
C THR A 58 8.98 8.90 1.00
N LEU A 59 9.47 9.58 -0.05
CA LEU A 59 8.61 10.48 -0.85
C LEU A 59 7.44 9.71 -1.48
N LEU A 60 7.72 8.55 -2.07
CA LEU A 60 6.68 7.68 -2.63
C LEU A 60 5.65 7.25 -1.58
N ALA A 61 6.12 6.81 -0.40
CA ALA A 61 5.25 6.42 0.70
C ALA A 61 4.35 7.58 1.15
N VAL A 62 4.91 8.77 1.32
CA VAL A 62 4.14 9.98 1.69
C VAL A 62 3.09 10.31 0.63
N VAL A 63 3.45 10.30 -0.65
CA VAL A 63 2.50 10.56 -1.74
C VAL A 63 1.35 9.55 -1.74
N VAL A 64 1.65 8.25 -1.60
CA VAL A 64 0.64 7.19 -1.55
C VAL A 64 -0.28 7.38 -0.34
N VAL A 65 0.28 7.54 0.86
CA VAL A 65 -0.51 7.71 2.10
C VAL A 65 -1.40 8.95 2.03
N LEU A 66 -0.87 10.08 1.58
CA LEU A 66 -1.66 11.31 1.43
C LEU A 66 -2.76 11.18 0.38
N THR A 67 -2.50 10.47 -0.72
CA THR A 67 -3.50 10.22 -1.76
C THR A 67 -4.62 9.34 -1.24
N LEU A 68 -4.28 8.25 -0.54
CA LEU A 68 -5.26 7.37 0.09
C LEU A 68 -6.08 8.10 1.16
N ALA A 69 -5.43 8.93 2.00
CA ALA A 69 -6.12 9.74 3.00
C ALA A 69 -7.13 10.71 2.37
N ARG A 70 -6.77 11.37 1.26
CA ARG A 70 -7.69 12.24 0.52
C ARG A 70 -8.85 11.48 -0.11
N ILE A 71 -8.59 10.29 -0.67
CA ILE A 71 -9.65 9.44 -1.26
C ILE A 71 -10.62 9.00 -0.16
N ALA A 72 -10.12 8.54 0.99
CA ALA A 72 -10.95 8.14 2.12
C ALA A 72 -11.83 9.28 2.63
N ALA A 73 -11.27 10.50 2.76
CA ALA A 73 -12.03 11.68 3.16
C ALA A 73 -13.20 11.98 2.19
N ARG A 74 -12.99 11.80 0.87
CA ARG A 74 -14.02 12.04 -0.14
C ARG A 74 -15.12 10.98 -0.21
N ILE A 75 -14.82 9.73 0.18
CA ILE A 75 -15.77 8.61 0.04
C ILE A 75 -16.67 8.45 1.28
N GLY A 76 -16.27 8.95 2.45
CA GLY A 76 -17.14 8.89 3.64
C GLY A 76 -16.47 9.13 5.00
N GLY A 77 -15.39 9.91 5.05
CA GLY A 77 -14.63 10.18 6.29
C GLY A 77 -15.45 10.82 7.42
N ASP A 78 -16.53 11.54 7.11
CA ASP A 78 -17.44 12.11 8.14
C ASP A 78 -18.51 11.12 8.64
N ALA A 79 -18.84 10.08 7.86
CA ALA A 79 -19.96 9.19 8.17
C ALA A 79 -19.59 8.01 9.09
N ILE A 80 -18.31 7.62 9.14
CA ILE A 80 -17.84 6.47 9.94
C ILE A 80 -17.51 6.89 11.38
N ILE A 81 -16.96 8.09 11.59
CA ILE A 81 -16.56 8.57 12.93
C ILE A 81 -17.79 8.89 13.81
N SER A 82 -18.90 9.31 13.21
CA SER A 82 -20.11 9.67 13.97
C SER A 82 -20.85 8.48 14.58
N ARG A 83 -20.63 7.25 14.09
CA ARG A 83 -21.37 6.07 14.56
C ARG A 83 -20.82 5.43 15.84
N GLU A 84 -19.61 5.75 16.24
CA GLU A 84 -19.02 5.26 17.50
C GLU A 84 -19.33 6.19 18.70
N ALA A 85 -19.84 7.40 18.46
CA ALA A 85 -20.18 8.35 19.52
C ALA A 85 -21.65 8.26 20.01
N GLU A 86 -22.49 7.46 19.34
CA GLU A 86 -23.93 7.35 19.61
C GLU A 86 -24.39 5.93 20.04
N GLY A 87 -23.44 5.02 20.36
CA GLY A 87 -23.72 3.64 20.78
C GLY A 87 -23.27 3.34 22.20
#